data_AF-A0A2N6U445-F1
#
_entry.id   AF-A0A2N6U445-F1
#
_cell.length_a   1.000
_cell.length_b   1.000
_cell.length_c   1.000
_cell.angle_alpha   90.00
_cell.angle_beta   90.00
_cell.angle_gamma   90.00
#
_symmetry.space_group_name_H-M   'P 1'
#
loop_
_entity.id
_entity.type
_entity.pdbx_description
1 polymer ?
#
loop_
_entity_poly.entity_id
_entity_poly.type
_entity_poly.pdbx_seq_one_letter_code
_entity_poly.pdbx_strand_id
1 'polypeptide(L)' 'MRVLGLTIIMLLLLATAITPRGVWWALASWQYRHPDKVEPSEASFFITRLGAILALLLFGGMALMSLAD' A
#
# COMPACT_ATOMS: atom_id res chain seq x y z
N MET A 1 2.74 -19.17 8.28
CA MET A 1 2.42 -18.54 6.97
C MET A 1 1.47 -17.36 7.11
N ARG A 2 0.38 -17.45 7.88
CA ARG A 2 -0.60 -16.35 8.08
C ARG A 2 0.01 -15.05 8.63
N VAL A 3 0.76 -15.13 9.73
CA VAL A 3 1.40 -13.96 10.37
C VAL A 3 2.36 -13.26 9.41
N LEU A 4 3.23 -14.03 8.74
CA LEU A 4 4.19 -13.49 7.77
C LEU A 4 3.49 -12.71 6.64
N GLY A 5 2.39 -13.25 6.10
CA GLY A 5 1.61 -12.57 5.06
C GLY A 5 1.03 -11.24 5.55
N LEU A 6 0.46 -11.22 6.76
CA LEU A 6 -0.07 -9.99 7.37
C LEU A 6 1.02 -8.95 7.59
N THR A 7 2.19 -9.36 8.08
CA THR A 7 3.34 -8.47 8.26
C THR A 7 3.76 -7.84 6.93
N ILE A 8 3.87 -8.63 5.86
CA ILE A 8 4.23 -8.11 4.52
C ILE A 8 3.18 -7.11 4.02
N ILE A 9 1.89 -7.43 4.17
CA ILE A 9 0.79 -6.55 3.77
C ILE A 9 0.84 -5.23 4.55
N MET A 10 1.07 -5.28 5.87
CA MET A 10 1.22 -4.07 6.70
C MET A 10 2.39 -3.20 6.26
N LEU A 11 3.54 -3.80 5.95
CA LEU A 11 4.71 -3.06 5.46
C LEU A 11 4.43 -2.38 4.11
N LEU A 12 3.78 -3.09 3.18
CA LEU A 12 3.42 -2.54 1.88
C LEU A 12 2.38 -1.41 1.98
N LEU A 13 1.36 -1.58 2.82
CA LEU A 13 0.36 -0.53 3.05
C LEU A 13 0.98 0.69 3.74
N LEU A 14 1.90 0.48 4.69
CA LEU A 14 2.64 1.57 5.33
C LEU A 14 3.51 2.33 4.33
N ALA A 15 4.27 1.63 3.50
CA ALA A 15 5.06 2.25 2.44
C ALA A 15 4.18 3.03 1.44
N THR A 16 3.01 2.49 1.11
CA THR A 16 2.03 3.14 0.22
C THR A 16 1.42 4.38 0.86
N ALA A 17 1.15 4.36 2.17
CA ALA A 17 0.65 5.53 2.89
C ALA A 17 1.70 6.65 2.94
N ILE A 18 2.99 6.31 3.13
CA ILE A 18 4.07 7.30 3.20
C ILE A 18 4.42 7.86 1.82
N THR A 19 4.74 6.99 0.85
CA THR A 19 5.18 7.37 -0.50
C THR A 19 4.48 6.54 -1.58
N PRO A 20 3.20 6.83 -1.90
CA PRO A 20 2.45 6.06 -2.90
C PRO A 20 3.12 6.15 -4.29
N ARG A 21 3.72 7.29 -4.63
CA ARG A 21 4.52 7.47 -5.85
C ARG A 21 5.73 6.54 -5.90
N GLY A 22 6.50 6.48 -4.82
CA GLY A 22 7.67 5.60 -4.74
C GLY A 22 7.29 4.12 -4.89
N VAL A 23 6.18 3.71 -4.26
CA VAL A 23 5.64 2.36 -4.40
C VAL A 23 5.20 2.07 -5.84
N TRP A 24 4.49 2.99 -6.49
CA TRP A 24 4.11 2.82 -7.89
C TRP A 24 5.32 2.67 -8.80
N TRP A 25 6.35 3.50 -8.62
CA TRP A 25 7.60 3.39 -9.38
C TRP A 25 8.31 2.06 -9.14
N ALA A 26 8.37 1.58 -7.88
CA ALA A 26 9.04 0.34 -7.55
C ALA A 26 8.29 -0.92 -8.02
N LEU A 27 6.94 -0.93 -7.95
CA LEU A 27 6.15 -2.15 -8.07
C LEU A 27 5.23 -2.22 -9.29
N ALA A 28 4.86 -1.08 -9.88
CA ALA A 28 3.87 -1.01 -10.96
C ALA A 28 4.44 -0.43 -12.26
N SER A 29 5.43 0.47 -12.20
CA SER A 29 5.91 1.19 -13.39
C SER A 29 6.46 0.30 -14.49
N TRP A 30 7.06 -0.85 -14.14
CA TRP A 30 7.67 -1.80 -15.06
C TRP A 30 6.67 -2.36 -16.10
N GLN A 31 5.37 -2.33 -15.81
CA GLN A 31 4.34 -2.81 -16.73
C GLN A 31 4.14 -1.86 -17.92
N TYR A 32 4.65 -0.63 -17.85
CA TYR A 32 4.50 0.39 -18.88
C TYR A 32 5.79 0.58 -19.68
N ARG A 33 5.67 0.72 -21.00
CA ARG A 33 6.81 1.02 -21.89
C ARG A 33 7.41 2.42 -21.65
N HIS A 34 6.56 3.39 -21.30
CA HIS A 34 6.94 4.78 -21.02
C HIS A 34 6.27 5.24 -19.71
N PRO A 35 6.75 4.78 -18.55
CA PRO A 35 6.11 5.02 -17.25
C PRO A 35 6.05 6.50 -16.88
N ASP A 36 7.01 7.30 -17.33
CA ASP A 36 7.06 8.76 -17.17
C ASP A 36 5.86 9.48 -17.81
N LYS A 37 5.25 8.89 -18.85
CA LYS A 37 4.10 9.47 -19.57
C LYS A 37 2.74 9.03 -19.04
N VAL A 38 2.72 8.02 -18.18
CA VAL A 38 1.48 7.42 -17.64
C VAL A 38 1.48 7.38 -16.12
N GLU A 39 2.38 8.14 -15.50
CA GLU A 39 2.41 8.27 -14.05
C GLU A 39 1.05 8.78 -13.55
N PRO A 40 0.49 8.16 -12.49
CA PRO A 40 -0.76 8.62 -11.89
C PRO A 40 -0.70 10.10 -11.50
N SER A 41 -1.85 10.76 -11.60
CA SER A 41 -1.97 12.15 -11.16
C SER A 41 -1.76 12.31 -9.65
N GLU A 42 -1.48 13.52 -9.19
CA GLU A 42 -1.40 13.84 -7.75
C GLU A 42 -2.69 13.46 -6.99
N ALA A 43 -3.86 13.71 -7.59
CA ALA A 43 -5.14 13.34 -7.00
C ALA A 43 -5.28 11.81 -6.86
N SER A 44 -4.80 11.05 -7.85
CA SER A 44 -4.76 9.59 -7.79
C SER A 44 -3.88 9.11 -6.62
N PHE A 45 -2.68 9.66 -6.48
CA PHE A 45 -1.78 9.32 -5.37
C PHE A 45 -2.36 9.70 -4.01
N PHE A 46 -3.07 10.83 -3.91
CA PHE A 46 -3.77 11.22 -2.70
C PHE A 46 -4.86 10.20 -2.31
N ILE A 47 -5.69 9.77 -3.25
CA ILE A 47 -6.70 8.74 -3.03
C ILE A 47 -6.05 7.40 -2.64
N THR A 48 -4.98 6.99 -3.32
CA THR A 48 -4.23 5.77 -2.98
C THR A 48 -3.69 5.82 -1.55
N ARG A 49 -3.12 6.97 -1.13
CA ARG A 49 -2.66 7.17 0.25
C ARG A 49 -3.80 7.04 1.25
N LEU A 50 -4.93 7.69 1.01
CA LEU A 50 -6.10 7.58 1.88
C LEU A 50 -6.60 6.13 1.99
N GLY A 51 -6.69 5.42 0.86
CA GLY A 51 -7.05 4.01 0.83
C GLY A 51 -6.08 3.14 1.62
N ALA A 52 -4.77 3.39 1.51
CA ALA A 52 -3.75 2.66 2.27
C ALA A 52 -3.86 2.90 3.78
N ILE A 53 -4.12 4.15 4.22
CA ILE A 53 -4.34 4.48 5.63
C ILE A 53 -5.58 3.76 6.17
N LEU A 54 -6.70 3.79 5.44
CA LEU A 54 -7.92 3.08 5.85
C LEU A 54 -7.68 1.57 5.93
N ALA A 55 -6.96 0.98 4.98
CA ALA A 55 -6.60 -0.43 5.00
C ALA A 55 -5.69 -0.78 6.20
N LEU A 56 -4.71 0.06 6.55
CA LEU A 56 -3.88 -0.13 7.74
C LEU A 56 -4.72 -0.20 9.02
N LEU A 57 -5.71 0.69 9.17
CA LEU A 57 -6.60 0.69 10.33
C LEU A 57 -7.42 -0.60 10.41
N LEU A 58 -7.99 -1.03 9.28
CA LEU A 58 -8.82 -2.24 9.21
C LEU A 58 -8.02 -3.51 9.49
N PHE A 59 -6.94 -3.74 8.74
CA PHE A 59 -6.13 -4.94 8.89
C PHE A 59 -5.29 -4.93 10.16
N GLY A 60 -4.85 -3.76 10.64
CA GLY A 60 -4.20 -3.61 11.94
C GLY A 60 -5.13 -3.97 13.08
N GLY A 61 -6.37 -3.47 13.06
CA GLY A 61 -7.40 -3.85 14.03
C GLY A 61 -7.69 -5.36 14.01
N MET A 62 -7.85 -5.94 12.82
CA MET A 62 -8.09 -7.38 12.66
C MET A 62 -6.89 -8.21 13.17
N ALA A 63 -5.66 -7.78 12.90
CA ALA A 63 -4.47 -8.46 13.39
C ALA A 63 -4.37 -8.41 14.91
N LEU A 64 -4.68 -7.27 15.54
CA LEU A 64 -4.71 -7.14 16.99
C LEU A 64 -5.77 -8.04 17.63
N MET A 65 -6.98 -8.11 17.06
CA MET A 65 -8.03 -9.02 17.53
C MET A 65 -7.59 -10.48 17.40
N SER A 66 -7.03 -10.87 16.26
CA SER A 66 -6.55 -12.23 16.03
C SER A 66 -5.37 -12.64 16.93
N LEU A 67 -4.65 -11.69 17.52
CA LEU A 67 -3.57 -11.96 18.48
C LEU A 67 -4.07 -12.02 19.94
N ALA A 68 -5.29 -11.54 20.19
CA ALA A 68 -5.90 -11.51 21.52
C ALA A 68 -6.75 -12.78 21.81
N ASP A 69 -7.09 -13.55 20.77
CA ASP A 69 -7.74 -14.87 20.83
C ASP A 69 -6.69 -16.01 20.92
#